data_AF-A0A1F4K1L2-F1
#
_entry.id   AF-A0A1F4K1L2-F1
#
_cell.length_a   1.000
_cell.length_b   1.000
_cell.length_c   1.000
_cell.angle_alpha   90.00
_cell.angle_beta   90.00
_cell.angle_gamma   90.00
#
_symmetry.space_group_name_H-M   'P 1'
#
loop_
_entity.id
_entity.type
_entity.pdbx_description
1 polymer ?
#
loop_
_entity_poly.entity_id
_entity_poly.type
_entity_poly.pdbx_seq_one_letter_code
_entity_poly.pdbx_strand_id
1 'polypeptide(L)'
;MTDWNELNSRAKPVGLPLAAQRQTSPGNFRYTFVHDGLEVIDPSVDATGEFFVSPREYGFAIRGFKDGKTAWARDFGNGTMLVVNADGQSHVLSPKLSARILFVAPDGALLQDSGTDLRQPQRVPDLATVRLTVNVTFDLHGESPEVARTILMRMVDQAILAGPPAGQTDVAVVHHGFELSAVMSDEQRRSTDTDFSQLLDI
;
A
#
# COMPACT_ATOMS: atom_id res chain seq x y z
N MET A 1 29.29 -3.82 -17.20
CA MET A 1 28.12 -3.36 -17.99
C MET A 1 27.31 -4.59 -18.32
N THR A 2 26.09 -4.71 -17.80
CA THR A 2 25.27 -5.92 -17.99
C THR A 2 24.62 -5.84 -19.36
N ASP A 3 25.14 -6.59 -20.32
CA ASP A 3 24.64 -6.58 -21.69
C ASP A 3 23.37 -7.45 -21.81
N TRP A 4 22.27 -6.85 -22.26
CA TRP A 4 20.93 -7.47 -22.43
C TRP A 4 20.52 -7.47 -23.90
N ASN A 5 21.42 -8.01 -24.72
CA ASN A 5 21.18 -8.21 -26.14
C ASN A 5 20.30 -9.43 -26.39
N GLU A 6 19.18 -9.24 -27.09
CA GLU A 6 18.29 -10.33 -27.50
C GLU A 6 19.07 -11.34 -28.37
N LEU A 7 18.76 -12.63 -28.20
CA LEU A 7 19.41 -13.69 -28.98
C LEU A 7 19.06 -13.58 -30.47
N ASN A 8 17.81 -13.20 -30.77
CA ASN A 8 17.29 -13.02 -32.12
C ASN A 8 16.70 -11.61 -32.23
N SER A 9 17.48 -10.66 -32.77
CA SER A 9 17.01 -9.29 -32.97
C SER A 9 15.76 -9.27 -33.85
N ARG A 10 14.74 -8.53 -33.41
CA ARG A 10 13.46 -8.38 -34.11
C ARG A 10 13.16 -6.93 -34.42
N ALA A 11 12.36 -6.70 -35.46
CA ALA A 11 11.77 -5.40 -35.70
C ALA A 11 10.76 -5.09 -34.58
N LYS A 12 10.92 -3.95 -33.90
CA LYS A 12 9.95 -3.49 -32.91
C LYS A 12 8.67 -3.00 -33.62
N PRO A 13 7.48 -3.33 -33.10
CA PRO A 13 6.23 -2.77 -33.61
C PRO A 13 6.26 -1.23 -33.61
N VAL A 14 5.72 -0.62 -34.66
CA VAL A 14 5.58 0.84 -34.77
C VAL A 14 4.36 1.29 -33.95
N GLY A 15 4.44 2.48 -33.34
CA GLY A 15 3.32 3.07 -32.60
C GLY A 15 3.14 2.54 -31.17
N LEU A 16 4.18 1.93 -30.58
CA LEU A 16 4.15 1.51 -29.19
C LEU A 16 4.09 2.71 -28.23
N PRO A 17 3.40 2.59 -27.08
CA PRO A 17 3.40 3.62 -26.06
C PRO A 17 4.81 3.86 -25.52
N LEU A 18 5.07 5.08 -25.05
CA LEU A 18 6.31 5.42 -24.38
C LEU A 18 6.22 5.00 -22.90
N ALA A 19 7.31 4.45 -22.37
CA ALA A 19 7.49 4.36 -20.92
C ALA A 19 7.81 5.76 -20.39
N ALA A 20 7.15 6.15 -19.29
CA ALA A 20 7.33 7.45 -18.67
C ALA A 20 8.43 7.39 -17.62
N GLN A 21 9.40 8.30 -17.69
CA GLN A 21 10.36 8.48 -16.62
C GLN A 21 9.68 9.23 -15.45
N ARG A 22 9.73 8.62 -14.27
CA ARG A 22 9.15 9.13 -13.03
C ARG A 22 10.22 9.22 -11.96
N GLN A 23 10.24 10.33 -11.26
CA GLN A 23 11.08 10.48 -10.08
C GLN A 23 10.39 9.79 -8.90
N THR A 24 11.01 8.73 -8.38
CA THR A 24 10.46 7.98 -7.23
C THR A 24 10.99 8.50 -5.90
N SER A 25 12.15 9.15 -5.92
CA SER A 25 12.73 9.89 -4.80
C SER A 25 13.73 10.93 -5.33
N PRO A 26 14.20 11.88 -4.51
CA PRO A 26 15.26 12.81 -4.91
C PRO A 26 16.45 12.06 -5.55
N GLY A 27 16.75 12.35 -6.81
CA GLY A 27 17.84 11.71 -7.56
C GLY A 27 17.57 10.32 -8.15
N ASN A 28 16.46 9.64 -7.80
CA ASN A 28 16.14 8.32 -8.33
C ASN A 28 14.98 8.38 -9.32
N PHE A 29 15.19 7.79 -10.49
CA PHE A 29 14.22 7.77 -11.57
C PHE A 29 13.90 6.34 -11.99
N ARG A 30 12.63 6.07 -12.26
CA ARG A 30 12.15 4.81 -12.82
C ARG A 30 11.32 5.04 -14.06
N TYR A 31 11.45 4.16 -15.03
CA TYR A 31 10.56 4.01 -16.16
C TYR A 31 9.33 3.23 -15.73
N THR A 32 8.18 3.82 -15.99
CA THR A 32 6.84 3.34 -15.64
C THR A 32 5.99 3.29 -16.89
N PHE A 33 4.84 2.63 -16.82
CA PHE A 33 3.88 2.62 -17.92
C PHE A 33 2.45 2.53 -17.39
N VAL A 34 1.47 2.92 -18.21
CA VAL A 34 0.06 2.77 -17.86
C VAL A 34 -0.49 1.45 -18.40
N HIS A 35 -1.21 0.72 -17.57
CA HIS A 35 -1.98 -0.46 -17.93
C HIS A 35 -3.35 -0.39 -17.26
N ASP A 36 -4.43 -0.48 -18.03
CA ASP A 36 -5.81 -0.36 -17.56
C ASP A 36 -6.07 0.87 -16.68
N GLY A 37 -5.45 2.00 -17.05
CA GLY A 37 -5.58 3.28 -16.36
C GLY A 37 -4.72 3.43 -15.09
N LEU A 38 -3.96 2.39 -14.72
CA LEU A 38 -3.08 2.39 -13.55
C LEU A 38 -1.61 2.53 -13.96
N GLU A 39 -0.86 3.35 -13.25
CA GLU A 39 0.58 3.48 -13.43
C GLU A 39 1.30 2.30 -12.77
N VAL A 40 2.02 1.52 -13.58
CA VAL A 40 2.77 0.35 -13.16
C VAL A 40 4.24 0.72 -13.04
N ILE A 41 4.77 0.57 -11.83
CA ILE A 41 6.17 0.81 -11.49
C ILE A 41 6.94 -0.52 -11.43
N ASP A 42 6.32 -1.55 -10.87
CA ASP A 42 6.88 -2.89 -10.74
C ASP A 42 5.88 -3.92 -11.29
N PRO A 43 6.13 -4.49 -12.48
CA PRO A 43 5.24 -5.44 -13.12
C PRO A 43 5.26 -6.85 -12.49
N SER A 44 5.99 -7.06 -11.39
CA SER A 44 5.98 -8.31 -10.61
C SER A 44 5.04 -8.27 -9.41
N VAL A 45 4.43 -7.11 -9.13
CA VAL A 45 3.45 -6.91 -8.06
C VAL A 45 2.20 -6.23 -8.61
N ASP A 46 1.09 -6.39 -7.91
CA ASP A 46 -0.18 -5.77 -8.25
C ASP A 46 -0.14 -4.24 -8.06
N ALA A 47 -1.24 -3.56 -8.37
CA ALA A 47 -1.34 -2.11 -8.26
C ALA A 47 -1.20 -1.58 -6.81
N THR A 48 -1.48 -2.42 -5.81
CA THR A 48 -1.24 -2.08 -4.39
C THR A 48 0.24 -2.22 -4.01
N GLY A 49 1.00 -3.00 -4.80
CA GLY A 49 2.39 -3.35 -4.51
C GLY A 49 2.55 -4.44 -3.46
N GLU A 50 1.45 -5.07 -3.02
CA GLU A 50 1.42 -6.03 -1.93
C GLU A 50 1.51 -7.47 -2.44
N PHE A 51 0.81 -7.78 -3.53
CA PHE A 51 0.67 -9.15 -4.00
C PHE A 51 1.53 -9.40 -5.22
N PHE A 52 2.21 -10.54 -5.22
CA PHE A 52 2.97 -11.00 -6.38
C PHE A 52 2.01 -11.35 -7.52
N VAL A 53 2.28 -10.82 -8.71
CA VAL A 53 1.50 -11.08 -9.93
C VAL A 53 2.41 -11.46 -11.09
N SER A 54 1.84 -12.10 -12.11
CA SER A 54 2.62 -12.45 -13.29
C SER A 54 2.82 -11.22 -14.17
N PRO A 55 4.06 -10.87 -14.60
CA PRO A 55 4.26 -9.81 -15.58
C PRO A 55 3.49 -10.01 -16.89
N ARG A 56 3.07 -11.25 -17.18
CA ARG A 56 2.20 -11.56 -18.31
C ARG A 56 0.88 -10.79 -18.28
N GLU A 57 0.33 -10.52 -17.10
CA GLU A 57 -0.90 -9.72 -16.92
C GLU A 57 -0.73 -8.32 -17.50
N TYR A 58 0.48 -7.76 -17.37
CA TYR A 58 0.87 -6.48 -17.96
C TYR A 58 1.42 -6.61 -19.39
N GLY A 59 1.14 -7.71 -20.09
CA GLY A 59 1.55 -7.89 -21.49
C GLY A 59 3.04 -8.17 -21.70
N PHE A 60 3.77 -8.65 -20.68
CA PHE A 60 5.14 -9.12 -20.86
C PHE A 60 5.16 -10.54 -21.42
N ALA A 61 6.19 -10.83 -22.21
CA ALA A 61 6.47 -12.17 -22.72
C ALA A 61 7.90 -12.59 -22.39
N ILE A 62 8.12 -13.88 -22.16
CA ILE A 62 9.46 -14.42 -21.88
C ILE A 62 10.31 -14.33 -23.15
N ARG A 63 11.52 -13.81 -23.04
CA ARG A 63 12.51 -13.71 -24.12
C ARG A 63 13.87 -14.22 -23.67
N GLY A 64 14.60 -14.79 -24.63
CA GLY A 64 15.98 -15.25 -24.47
C GLY A 64 16.98 -14.19 -24.92
N PHE A 65 18.06 -14.07 -24.15
CA PHE A 65 19.15 -13.13 -24.35
C PHE A 65 20.47 -13.90 -24.45
N LYS A 66 21.55 -13.21 -24.82
CA LYS A 66 22.90 -13.79 -24.83
C LYS A 66 23.27 -14.39 -23.47
N ASP A 67 24.24 -15.30 -23.48
CA ASP A 67 24.75 -16.01 -22.29
C ASP A 67 23.72 -16.89 -21.56
N GLY A 68 22.64 -17.29 -22.26
CA GLY A 68 21.58 -18.12 -21.68
C GLY A 68 20.63 -17.38 -20.74
N LYS A 69 20.72 -16.05 -20.67
CA LYS A 69 19.83 -15.23 -19.85
C LYS A 69 18.40 -15.24 -20.39
N THR A 70 17.43 -15.12 -19.50
CA THR A 70 16.02 -14.98 -19.87
C THR A 70 15.35 -13.88 -19.06
N ALA A 71 14.36 -13.21 -19.64
CA ALA A 71 13.61 -12.16 -18.94
C ALA A 71 12.15 -12.14 -19.40
N TRP A 72 11.26 -11.65 -18.55
CA TRP A 72 10.00 -11.10 -19.02
C TRP A 72 10.30 -9.78 -19.71
N ALA A 73 9.85 -9.59 -20.94
CA ALA A 73 10.19 -8.42 -21.73
C ALA A 73 8.97 -7.81 -22.41
N ARG A 74 8.86 -6.49 -22.32
CA ARG A 74 7.84 -5.68 -23.00
C ARG A 74 8.51 -4.50 -23.70
N ASP A 75 8.16 -4.28 -24.96
CA ASP A 75 8.70 -3.16 -25.74
C ASP A 75 7.85 -1.91 -25.57
N PHE A 76 8.54 -0.78 -25.57
CA PHE A 76 8.00 0.58 -25.55
C PHE A 76 8.63 1.36 -26.70
N GLY A 77 8.00 2.47 -27.10
CA GLY A 77 8.53 3.30 -28.20
C GLY A 77 9.94 3.86 -27.90
N ASN A 78 10.29 4.01 -26.63
CA ASN A 78 11.59 4.50 -26.15
C ASN A 78 12.48 3.43 -25.51
N GLY A 79 12.18 2.14 -25.66
CA GLY A 79 13.04 1.10 -25.07
C GLY A 79 12.37 -0.25 -24.90
N THR A 80 12.95 -1.07 -24.04
CA THR A 80 12.42 -2.37 -23.64
C THR A 80 12.57 -2.50 -22.14
N MET A 81 11.47 -2.80 -21.46
CA MET A 81 11.49 -3.11 -20.02
C MET A 81 11.68 -4.61 -19.84
N LEU A 82 12.61 -4.98 -18.97
CA LEU A 82 12.90 -6.36 -18.60
C LEU A 82 12.60 -6.57 -17.12
N VAL A 83 11.99 -7.72 -16.81
CA VAL A 83 11.73 -8.17 -15.43
C VAL A 83 12.42 -9.50 -15.27
N VAL A 84 13.36 -9.54 -14.33
CA VAL A 84 14.20 -10.69 -14.04
C VAL A 84 14.19 -10.95 -12.55
N ASN A 85 14.64 -12.13 -12.15
CA ASN A 85 14.88 -12.47 -10.76
C ASN A 85 15.96 -11.59 -10.13
N ALA A 86 16.12 -11.70 -8.81
CA ALA A 86 17.04 -10.86 -8.03
C ALA A 86 18.51 -10.93 -8.51
N ASP A 87 18.96 -12.09 -9.00
CA ASP A 87 20.33 -12.27 -9.52
C ASP A 87 20.53 -11.68 -10.94
N GLY A 88 19.44 -11.29 -11.60
CA GLY A 88 19.46 -10.71 -12.93
C GLY A 88 19.79 -11.68 -14.05
N GLN A 89 19.46 -12.97 -13.94
CA GLN A 89 19.76 -13.97 -14.97
C GLN A 89 18.52 -14.58 -15.62
N SER A 90 17.37 -14.59 -14.94
CA SER A 90 16.23 -15.40 -15.34
C SER A 90 14.87 -14.71 -15.18
N HIS A 91 13.91 -15.10 -16.01
CA HIS A 91 12.50 -14.71 -15.90
C HIS A 91 11.77 -15.41 -14.72
N VAL A 92 12.42 -16.36 -14.04
CA VAL A 92 11.82 -17.11 -12.93
C VAL A 92 11.76 -16.24 -11.67
N LEU A 93 10.61 -15.63 -11.44
CA LEU A 93 10.37 -14.76 -10.29
C LEU A 93 9.93 -15.57 -9.06
N SER A 94 10.12 -15.00 -7.87
CA SER A 94 9.73 -15.60 -6.60
C SER A 94 8.99 -14.55 -5.76
N PRO A 95 7.89 -14.90 -5.08
CA PRO A 95 7.24 -13.96 -4.16
C PRO A 95 8.12 -13.64 -2.93
N LYS A 96 9.16 -14.45 -2.66
CA LYS A 96 10.07 -14.25 -1.52
C LYS A 96 11.23 -13.32 -1.85
N LEU A 97 11.54 -13.11 -3.13
CA LEU A 97 12.68 -12.32 -3.59
C LEU A 97 12.20 -11.25 -4.55
N SER A 98 12.75 -10.05 -4.42
CA SER A 98 12.37 -8.95 -5.31
C SER A 98 12.78 -9.23 -6.74
N ALA A 99 11.90 -8.92 -7.68
CA ALA A 99 12.28 -8.84 -9.08
C ALA A 99 13.25 -7.66 -9.28
N ARG A 100 14.14 -7.82 -10.25
CA ARG A 100 14.99 -6.75 -10.75
C ARG A 100 14.41 -6.27 -12.08
N ILE A 101 14.17 -4.97 -12.16
CA ILE A 101 13.55 -4.31 -13.30
C ILE A 101 14.62 -3.49 -14.00
N LEU A 102 14.75 -3.75 -15.30
CA LEU A 102 15.70 -3.08 -16.16
C LEU A 102 14.93 -2.32 -17.24
N PHE A 103 15.44 -1.16 -17.63
CA PHE A 103 14.96 -0.46 -18.81
C PHE A 103 16.13 -0.23 -19.77
N VAL A 104 16.04 -0.83 -20.95
CA VAL A 104 17.08 -0.78 -21.98
C VAL A 104 16.59 0.12 -23.11
N ALA A 105 17.36 1.17 -23.41
CA ALA A 105 17.10 2.09 -24.51
C ALA A 105 17.20 1.39 -25.88
N PRO A 106 16.70 2.01 -26.96
CA PRO A 106 16.75 1.43 -28.31
C PRO A 106 18.17 1.23 -28.84
N ASP A 107 19.13 2.00 -28.33
CA ASP A 107 20.57 1.89 -28.64
C ASP A 107 21.28 0.82 -27.80
N GLY A 108 20.56 0.11 -26.92
CA GLY A 108 21.11 -0.90 -26.01
C GLY A 108 21.64 -0.34 -24.69
N ALA A 109 21.59 0.98 -24.47
CA ALA A 109 22.02 1.57 -23.20
C ALA A 109 21.08 1.16 -22.05
N LEU A 110 21.64 0.74 -20.92
CA LEU A 110 20.89 0.45 -19.71
C LEU A 110 20.56 1.77 -18.99
N LEU A 111 19.28 2.17 -19.01
CA LEU A 111 18.80 3.43 -18.42
C LEU A 111 18.24 3.27 -17.01
N GLN A 112 17.80 2.07 -16.65
CA GLN A 112 17.36 1.73 -15.29
C GLN A 112 17.86 0.35 -14.94
N ASP A 113 18.32 0.20 -13.70
CA ASP A 113 18.60 -1.08 -13.08
C ASP A 113 18.24 -1.06 -11.59
N SER A 114 17.08 -1.65 -11.26
CA SER A 114 16.60 -1.66 -9.88
C SER A 114 17.39 -2.60 -8.95
N GLY A 115 18.38 -3.34 -9.47
CA GLY A 115 19.28 -4.19 -8.68
C GLY A 115 20.52 -3.44 -8.19
N THR A 116 20.88 -2.32 -8.81
CA THR A 116 21.95 -1.42 -8.34
C THR A 116 21.42 -0.30 -7.45
N ASP A 117 20.13 0.02 -7.57
CA ASP A 117 19.44 0.81 -6.57
C ASP A 117 19.35 -0.05 -5.30
N LEU A 118 20.20 0.25 -4.30
CA LEU A 118 19.90 -0.08 -2.92
C LEU A 118 18.43 0.30 -2.71
N ARG A 119 17.56 -0.69 -2.55
CA ARG A 119 16.27 -0.46 -1.91
C ARG A 119 16.61 0.31 -0.63
N GLN A 120 16.35 1.61 -0.60
CA GLN A 120 15.63 2.06 0.57
C GLN A 120 14.40 1.16 0.60
N PRO A 121 14.19 0.39 1.68
CA PRO A 121 12.98 -0.39 1.81
C PRO A 121 11.86 0.59 1.49
N GLN A 122 11.15 0.32 0.39
CA GLN A 122 9.86 0.90 0.15
C GLN A 122 9.16 0.64 1.48
N ARG A 123 8.95 1.70 2.27
CA ARG A 123 8.54 1.58 3.67
C ARG A 123 7.32 0.68 3.59
N VAL A 124 7.46 -0.58 4.00
CA VAL A 124 6.30 -1.40 4.33
C VAL A 124 5.67 -0.51 5.38
N PRO A 125 4.49 0.09 5.11
CA PRO A 125 3.91 0.98 6.09
C PRO A 125 3.87 0.16 7.37
N ASP A 126 4.52 0.66 8.42
CA ASP A 126 4.53 -0.01 9.71
C ASP A 126 3.14 0.21 10.28
N LEU A 127 2.21 -0.62 9.79
CA LEU A 127 0.80 -0.55 10.08
C LEU A 127 0.61 -1.13 11.47
N ALA A 128 0.63 -0.25 12.47
CA ALA A 128 0.20 -0.58 13.80
C ALA A 128 -1.32 -0.42 13.90
N THR A 129 -2.02 -1.49 14.29
CA THR A 129 -3.41 -1.37 14.73
C THR A 129 -3.41 -0.87 16.17
N VAL A 130 -3.95 0.33 16.39
CA VAL A 130 -4.09 0.91 17.74
C VAL A 130 -5.51 0.69 18.24
N ARG A 131 -5.67 -0.02 19.35
CA ARG A 131 -6.95 -0.17 20.03
C ARG A 131 -7.07 0.85 21.14
N LEU A 132 -8.08 1.70 21.07
CA LEU A 132 -8.38 2.73 22.06
C LEU A 132 -9.76 2.48 22.69
N THR A 133 -9.83 2.50 24.02
CA THR A 133 -11.09 2.47 24.78
C THR A 133 -11.35 3.87 25.32
N VAL A 134 -12.51 4.43 25.00
CA VAL A 134 -12.91 5.80 25.38
C VAL A 134 -14.14 5.73 26.27
N ASN A 135 -14.02 6.23 27.51
CA ASN A 135 -15.14 6.40 28.42
C ASN A 135 -15.52 7.88 28.47
N VAL A 136 -16.74 8.22 28.08
CA VAL A 136 -17.25 9.59 28.07
C VAL A 136 -18.62 9.61 28.75
N THR A 137 -18.76 10.49 29.73
CA THR A 137 -20.03 10.75 30.40
C THR A 137 -20.69 11.95 29.74
N PHE A 138 -21.92 11.78 29.25
CA PHE A 138 -22.72 12.86 28.68
C PHE A 138 -23.74 13.34 29.71
N ASP A 139 -23.93 14.66 29.81
CA ASP A 139 -25.18 15.21 30.31
C ASP A 139 -26.22 15.12 29.19
N LEU A 140 -27.24 14.29 29.38
CA LEU A 140 -28.21 13.98 28.35
C LEU A 140 -29.22 15.12 28.14
N HIS A 141 -29.41 16.02 29.11
CA HIS A 141 -30.39 17.12 29.02
C HIS A 141 -31.80 16.71 28.49
N GLY A 142 -32.23 15.48 28.78
CA GLY A 142 -33.52 14.93 28.33
C GLY A 142 -33.47 14.12 27.03
N GLU A 143 -32.33 14.03 26.36
CA GLU A 143 -32.09 13.18 25.20
C GLU A 143 -31.84 11.71 25.56
N SER A 144 -31.98 10.83 24.58
CA SER A 144 -31.70 9.40 24.77
C SER A 144 -30.20 9.10 24.82
N PRO A 145 -29.78 8.09 25.61
CA PRO A 145 -28.39 7.62 25.61
C PRO A 145 -27.87 7.19 24.22
N GLU A 146 -28.74 6.72 23.34
CA GLU A 146 -28.42 6.34 21.96
C GLU A 146 -28.02 7.55 21.10
N VAL A 147 -28.61 8.72 21.37
CA VAL A 147 -28.22 9.98 20.73
C VAL A 147 -26.81 10.37 21.17
N ALA A 148 -26.51 10.30 22.47
CA ALA A 148 -25.16 10.55 22.99
C ALA A 148 -24.11 9.61 22.39
N ARG A 149 -24.43 8.32 22.26
CA ARG A 149 -23.57 7.33 21.56
C ARG A 149 -23.30 7.73 20.11
N THR A 150 -24.34 8.11 19.37
CA THR A 150 -24.22 8.54 17.97
C THR A 150 -23.33 9.78 17.83
N ILE A 151 -23.52 10.76 18.73
CA ILE A 151 -22.70 11.98 18.77
C ILE A 151 -21.24 11.65 19.04
N LEU A 152 -20.96 10.80 20.04
CA LEU A 152 -19.59 10.39 20.38
C LEU A 152 -18.91 9.70 19.20
N MET A 153 -19.58 8.74 18.56
CA MET A 153 -19.03 8.04 17.40
C MET A 153 -18.68 9.03 16.27
N ARG A 154 -19.56 9.99 16.01
CA ARG A 154 -19.31 11.03 15.00
C ARG A 154 -18.14 11.95 15.36
N MET A 155 -18.02 12.35 16.62
CA MET A 155 -16.91 13.19 17.09
C MET A 155 -15.56 12.47 16.91
N VAL A 156 -15.51 11.19 17.28
CA VAL A 156 -14.30 10.36 17.14
C VAL A 156 -13.96 10.15 15.66
N ASP A 157 -14.96 9.85 14.83
CA ASP A 157 -14.81 9.70 13.38
C ASP A 157 -14.21 10.96 12.73
N GLN A 158 -14.77 12.13 13.05
CA GLN A 158 -14.26 13.42 12.57
C GLN A 158 -12.84 13.73 13.06
N ALA A 159 -12.52 13.40 14.31
CA ALA A 159 -11.19 13.61 14.87
C ALA A 159 -10.14 12.72 14.20
N ILE A 160 -10.48 11.46 13.90
CA ILE A 160 -9.59 10.51 13.22
C ILE A 160 -9.35 10.96 11.77
N LEU A 161 -10.42 11.37 11.06
CA LEU A 161 -10.33 11.86 9.67
C LEU A 161 -9.56 13.18 9.54
N ALA A 162 -9.63 14.06 10.53
CA ALA A 162 -8.87 15.31 10.54
C ALA A 162 -7.36 15.07 10.61
N GLY A 163 -6.95 13.90 11.14
CA GLY A 163 -5.54 13.51 11.24
C GLY A 163 -4.72 14.38 12.20
N PRO A 164 -3.43 14.08 12.37
CA PRO A 164 -2.54 14.91 13.16
C PRO A 164 -2.31 16.28 12.51
N PRO A 165 -2.14 17.36 13.28
CA PRO A 165 -1.85 18.68 12.74
C PRO A 165 -0.53 18.68 11.95
N ALA A 166 -0.50 19.46 10.87
CA ALA A 166 0.63 19.53 9.96
C ALA A 166 1.94 19.87 10.70
N GLY A 167 2.98 19.05 10.48
CA GLY A 167 4.32 19.25 11.05
C GLY A 167 4.61 18.52 12.36
N GLN A 168 3.68 17.75 12.93
CA GLN A 168 3.95 16.93 14.12
C GLN A 168 4.50 15.54 13.81
N THR A 169 3.94 14.83 12.82
CA THR A 169 4.35 13.45 12.48
C THR A 169 4.05 13.13 11.01
N ASP A 170 4.78 12.16 10.44
CA ASP A 170 4.48 11.56 9.13
C ASP A 170 3.49 10.36 9.23
N VAL A 171 2.90 10.12 10.41
CA VAL A 171 1.94 9.03 10.61
C VAL A 171 0.60 9.44 10.02
N ALA A 172 0.05 8.58 9.16
CA ALA A 172 -1.25 8.77 8.52
C ALA A 172 -2.21 7.65 8.92
N VAL A 173 -3.47 8.00 9.11
CA VAL A 173 -4.54 7.02 9.29
C VAL A 173 -4.87 6.41 7.94
N VAL A 174 -4.68 5.08 7.81
CA VAL A 174 -4.98 4.34 6.58
C VAL A 174 -6.39 3.75 6.61
N HIS A 175 -6.84 3.33 7.79
CA HIS A 175 -8.17 2.76 8.01
C HIS A 175 -8.61 2.98 9.46
N HIS A 176 -9.90 3.18 9.68
CA HIS A 176 -10.51 3.18 11.01
C HIS A 176 -11.91 2.55 10.98
N GLY A 177 -12.30 1.96 12.10
CA GLY A 177 -13.59 1.34 12.30
C GLY A 177 -13.89 1.15 13.78
N PHE A 178 -15.16 1.02 14.14
CA PHE A 178 -15.60 0.83 15.52
C PHE A 178 -15.84 -0.66 15.80
N GLU A 179 -14.99 -1.28 16.63
CA GLU A 179 -15.14 -2.70 17.03
C GLU A 179 -16.24 -2.92 18.06
N LEU A 180 -16.41 -1.98 19.01
CA LEU A 180 -17.41 -2.04 20.07
C LEU A 180 -17.92 -0.64 20.37
N SER A 181 -19.23 -0.50 20.51
CA SER A 181 -19.84 0.72 21.02
C SER A 181 -21.09 0.34 21.80
N ALA A 182 -21.07 0.59 23.10
CA ALA A 182 -22.13 0.23 24.03
C ALA A 182 -22.51 1.44 24.87
N VAL A 183 -23.80 1.60 25.15
CA VAL A 183 -24.27 2.51 26.19
C VAL A 183 -24.17 1.74 27.50
N MET A 184 -23.38 2.26 28.44
CA MET A 184 -23.42 1.77 29.81
C MET A 184 -24.51 2.55 30.53
N SER A 185 -25.63 1.89 30.81
CA SER A 185 -26.61 2.40 31.76
C SER A 185 -25.98 2.30 33.15
N ASP A 186 -25.78 3.44 33.79
CA ASP A 186 -25.39 3.43 35.20
C ASP A 186 -26.62 3.03 36.01
N GLU A 187 -26.83 1.73 36.22
CA GLU A 187 -27.72 1.22 37.26
C GLU A 187 -27.09 1.39 38.65
N GLN A 188 -26.44 2.52 38.92
CA GLN A 188 -26.36 3.04 40.28
C GLN A 188 -27.66 3.76 40.60
N ARG A 189 -28.74 2.96 40.66
CA ARG A 189 -29.77 3.25 41.67
C ARG A 189 -29.04 3.24 43.00
N ARG A 190 -28.93 4.42 43.62
CA ARG A 190 -28.76 4.54 45.06
C ARG A 190 -29.79 3.59 45.68
N SER A 191 -29.35 2.42 46.13
CA SER A 191 -30.08 1.66 47.12
C SER A 191 -29.93 2.45 48.41
N THR A 192 -30.78 3.45 48.59
CA THR A 192 -31.24 3.81 49.92
C THR A 192 -32.33 2.81 50.26
N ASP A 193 -31.93 1.57 50.53
CA ASP A 193 -32.70 0.69 51.41
C ASP A 193 -32.70 1.38 52.76
N THR A 194 -33.71 2.23 52.96
CA THR A 194 -34.07 2.66 54.31
C THR A 194 -34.74 1.44 54.91
N ASP A 195 -33.99 0.70 55.72
CA ASP A 195 -34.52 -0.43 56.48
C ASP A 195 -35.52 0.09 57.53
N PHE A 196 -36.80 0.08 57.19
CA PHE A 196 -37.91 0.45 58.08
C PHE A 196 -38.18 -0.62 59.16
N SER A 197 -37.41 -1.71 59.19
CA SER A 197 -37.57 -2.78 60.19
C SER A 197 -37.09 -2.38 61.60
N GLN A 198 -36.48 -1.19 61.77
CA GLN A 198 -36.04 -0.67 63.08
C GLN A 198 -37.01 0.35 63.71
N LEU A 199 -38.19 0.60 63.13
CA LEU A 199 -39.14 1.61 63.61
C LEU A 199 -40.36 1.04 64.37
N LEU A 200 -40.36 -0.24 64.75
CA LEU A 200 -41.49 -0.88 65.44
C LEU A 200 -41.18 -1.49 66.82
N ASP A 201 -40.04 -1.15 67.43
CA ASP A 201 -39.80 -1.41 68.87
C ASP A 201 -39.85 -0.11 69.68
N ILE A 202 -41.05 0.48 69.82
CA ILE A 202 -41.46 1.31 70.97
C ILE A 202 -42.91 0.99 71.31
#